data_AF-A0A956B855-F1
#
_entry.id   AF-A0A956B855-F1
#
_cell.length_a   1.000
_cell.length_b   1.000
_cell.length_c   1.000
_cell.angle_alpha   90.00
_cell.angle_beta   90.00
_cell.angle_gamma   90.00
#
_symmetry.space_group_name_H-M   'P 1'
#
loop_
_entity.id
_entity.type
_entity.pdbx_description
1 polymer ?
#
loop_
_entity_poly.entity_id
_entity_poly.type
_entity_poly.pdbx_seq_one_letter_code
_entity_poly.pdbx_strand_id
1 'polypeptide(L)'
;MVGLIAILLARDLRFETSFAALLPTDDPAVQEVEAVKARAGGTADLIVAIRRADGQCDVACEVFAEGLAARFQRQAWVARADASYPTELFEARRLLFLDQEQLRGLQEAVEDDVTRARANATNPLFVDLQDDLPPWEATESFLEREEADAPLSASMASADGLYRFVRVKPRGTSYDMAEGAETLRRAAELVSDARPQDHQLQVRFSGALPVNQEQHQIMTRDLARASVIALVAILLLLTAYTRQIAAPLIIALPLLLGIAATLAVTALTVGQLNLVSGFLVTALLGIGVDYGIHLYLRFLENLGQGASRVAAMHGAMVATFPGCLTSALTTFAAFVTMTLSDFRGFSEYGGIAATGVLFTLLTSFLFLPPLAMRLSLVPGRRRPDPLARAGAARGLAWGV
;
A
#
# COMPACT_ATOMS: atom_id res chain seq x y z
N MET A 1 -36.83 1.62 0.75
CA MET A 1 -36.48 2.32 -0.51
C MET A 1 -35.17 3.11 -0.39
N VAL A 2 -35.03 4.05 0.56
CA VAL A 2 -33.81 4.90 0.70
C VAL A 2 -32.52 4.08 0.84
N GLY A 3 -32.49 3.06 1.70
CA GLY A 3 -31.31 2.18 1.83
C GLY A 3 -30.97 1.38 0.58
N LEU A 4 -31.96 0.99 -0.22
CA LEU A 4 -31.74 0.25 -1.47
C LEU A 4 -31.16 1.18 -2.55
N ILE A 5 -31.65 2.41 -2.61
CA ILE A 5 -31.13 3.46 -3.51
C ILE A 5 -29.69 3.81 -3.14
N ALA A 6 -29.39 3.91 -1.84
CA ALA A 6 -28.03 4.17 -1.36
C ALA A 6 -27.06 3.04 -1.75
N ILE A 7 -27.47 1.77 -1.62
CA ILE A 7 -26.66 0.61 -2.05
C ILE A 7 -26.48 0.57 -3.57
N LEU A 8 -27.50 0.95 -4.35
CA LEU A 8 -27.42 1.00 -5.81
C LEU A 8 -26.48 2.12 -6.27
N LEU A 9 -26.56 3.31 -5.68
CA LEU A 9 -25.63 4.42 -5.95
C LEU A 9 -24.20 4.08 -5.50
N ALA A 10 -24.06 3.31 -4.42
CA ALA A 10 -22.75 2.88 -3.93
C ALA A 10 -22.04 1.89 -4.88
N ARG A 11 -22.77 1.22 -5.80
CA ARG A 11 -22.17 0.30 -6.78
C ARG A 11 -21.33 1.00 -7.85
N ASP A 12 -21.63 2.27 -8.14
CA ASP A 12 -20.94 3.02 -9.20
C ASP A 12 -19.64 3.66 -8.71
N LEU A 13 -19.28 3.49 -7.44
CA LEU A 13 -18.01 3.98 -6.91
C LEU A 13 -16.83 3.26 -7.55
N ARG A 14 -15.99 4.05 -8.20
CA ARG A 14 -14.71 3.61 -8.74
C ARG A 14 -13.66 3.70 -7.63
N PHE A 15 -12.84 2.66 -7.49
CA PHE A 15 -11.67 2.76 -6.62
C PHE A 15 -10.52 3.35 -7.44
N GLU A 16 -10.11 4.57 -7.08
CA GLU A 16 -8.92 5.20 -7.63
C GLU A 16 -7.70 4.61 -6.93
N THR A 17 -6.96 3.79 -7.67
CA THR A 17 -5.84 3.05 -7.11
C THR A 17 -4.50 3.74 -7.33
N SER A 18 -4.48 4.83 -8.10
CA SER A 18 -3.25 5.56 -8.39
C SER A 18 -2.78 6.38 -7.20
N PHE A 19 -1.60 6.05 -6.67
CA PHE A 19 -0.90 6.92 -5.71
C PHE A 19 -0.61 8.31 -6.30
N ALA A 20 -0.40 8.42 -7.61
CA ALA A 20 -0.17 9.72 -8.26
C ALA A 20 -1.42 10.60 -8.18
N ALA A 21 -2.62 10.01 -8.19
CA ALA A 21 -3.87 10.75 -8.04
C ALA A 21 -4.06 11.35 -6.63
N LEU A 22 -3.25 10.93 -5.65
CA LEU A 22 -3.27 11.47 -4.29
C LEU A 22 -2.41 12.72 -4.11
N LEU A 23 -1.50 12.98 -5.05
CA LEU A 23 -0.57 14.10 -4.98
C LEU A 23 -1.20 15.37 -5.57
N PRO A 24 -0.82 16.57 -5.09
CA PRO A 24 -1.29 17.83 -5.65
C PRO A 24 -0.81 17.97 -7.09
N THR A 25 -1.72 18.23 -8.04
CA THR A 25 -1.36 18.43 -9.46
C THR A 25 -0.57 19.71 -9.72
N ASP A 26 -0.69 20.66 -8.81
CA ASP A 26 -0.06 21.98 -8.91
C ASP A 26 1.37 21.98 -8.33
N ASP A 27 1.80 20.88 -7.72
CA ASP A 27 3.13 20.76 -7.15
C ASP A 27 4.18 20.60 -8.27
N PRO A 28 5.24 21.42 -8.30
CA PRO A 28 6.26 21.38 -9.34
C PRO A 28 6.97 20.02 -9.44
N ALA A 29 7.15 19.31 -8.32
CA ALA A 29 7.77 17.98 -8.33
C ALA A 29 6.89 16.94 -9.03
N VAL A 30 5.57 17.04 -8.89
CA VAL A 30 4.61 16.14 -9.56
C VAL A 30 4.62 16.37 -11.07
N GLN A 31 4.69 17.64 -11.49
CA GLN A 31 4.78 18.01 -12.91
C GLN A 31 6.09 17.53 -13.54
N GLU A 32 7.21 17.61 -12.83
CA GLU A 32 8.49 17.07 -13.28
C GLU A 32 8.45 15.54 -13.43
N VAL A 33 7.82 14.83 -12.49
CA VAL A 33 7.67 13.36 -12.59
C VAL A 33 6.82 12.97 -13.80
N GLU A 34 5.72 13.67 -14.07
CA GLU A 34 4.90 13.41 -15.27
C GLU A 34 5.65 13.79 -16.57
N ALA A 35 6.46 14.86 -16.57
CA ALA A 35 7.30 15.21 -17.69
C ALA A 35 8.39 14.15 -17.96
N VAL A 36 9.02 13.62 -16.91
CA VAL A 36 9.99 12.51 -16.99
C VAL A 36 9.30 11.26 -17.52
N LYS A 37 8.10 10.95 -17.04
CA LYS A 37 7.32 9.81 -17.50
C LYS A 37 6.95 9.91 -18.98
N ALA A 38 6.53 11.10 -19.45
CA ALA A 38 6.23 11.35 -20.85
C ALA A 38 7.47 11.19 -21.77
N ARG A 39 8.67 11.50 -21.26
CA ARG A 39 9.93 11.44 -22.04
C ARG A 39 10.65 10.10 -21.95
N ALA A 40 10.68 9.49 -20.76
CA ALA A 40 11.52 8.33 -20.42
C ALA A 40 10.72 7.04 -20.19
N GLY A 41 9.39 7.07 -20.34
CA GLY A 41 8.48 5.95 -20.11
C GLY A 41 8.11 5.76 -18.64
N GLY A 42 7.52 4.61 -18.32
CA GLY A 42 7.11 4.25 -16.95
C GLY A 42 8.22 4.45 -15.93
N THR A 43 7.87 4.89 -14.72
CA THR A 43 8.81 5.20 -13.64
C THR A 43 9.24 3.97 -12.83
N ALA A 44 8.64 2.81 -13.09
CA ALA A 44 8.87 1.59 -12.35
C ALA A 44 9.40 0.49 -13.25
N ASP A 45 10.42 -0.20 -12.76
CA ASP A 45 10.96 -1.37 -13.41
C ASP A 45 10.26 -2.64 -12.90
N LEU A 46 10.02 -3.56 -13.82
CA LEU A 46 9.75 -4.96 -13.55
C LEU A 46 11.09 -5.70 -13.58
N ILE A 47 11.49 -6.26 -12.45
CA ILE A 47 12.69 -7.07 -12.33
C ILE A 47 12.26 -8.53 -12.38
N VAL A 48 12.81 -9.29 -13.32
CA VAL A 48 12.61 -10.74 -13.41
C VAL A 48 13.85 -11.40 -12.83
N ALA A 49 13.72 -12.03 -11.68
CA ALA A 49 14.78 -12.76 -11.02
C ALA A 49 14.71 -14.24 -11.41
N ILE A 50 15.81 -14.75 -11.95
CA ILE A 50 15.98 -16.13 -12.42
C ILE A 50 16.97 -16.80 -11.49
N ARG A 51 16.61 -17.99 -11.01
CA ARG A 51 17.45 -18.83 -10.16
C ARG A 51 17.26 -20.30 -10.50
N ARG A 52 18.31 -21.10 -10.35
CA ARG A 52 18.23 -22.56 -10.45
C ARG A 52 17.94 -23.20 -9.09
N ALA A 53 17.17 -24.29 -9.08
CA ALA A 53 16.73 -24.97 -7.87
C ALA A 53 17.84 -25.77 -7.16
N ASP A 54 18.86 -26.17 -7.89
CA ASP A 54 19.98 -27.04 -7.50
C ASP A 54 21.23 -26.27 -7.03
N GLY A 55 21.31 -24.95 -7.19
CA GLY A 55 22.50 -24.18 -6.79
C GLY A 55 22.66 -22.83 -7.49
N GLN A 56 23.92 -22.50 -7.83
CA GLN A 56 24.31 -21.26 -8.50
C GLN A 56 23.75 -21.18 -9.92
N CYS A 57 23.64 -19.98 -10.50
CA CYS A 57 23.21 -19.84 -11.88
C CYS A 57 24.41 -20.03 -12.84
N ASP A 58 24.35 -21.09 -13.64
CA ASP A 58 25.34 -21.36 -14.70
C ASP A 58 25.02 -20.57 -15.99
N VAL A 59 25.81 -20.79 -17.04
CA VAL A 59 25.64 -20.23 -18.40
C VAL A 59 24.20 -20.43 -18.94
N ALA A 60 23.53 -21.52 -18.56
CA ALA A 60 22.14 -21.76 -18.95
C ALA A 60 21.18 -20.67 -18.43
N CYS A 61 21.41 -20.14 -17.21
CA CYS A 61 20.63 -19.02 -16.69
C CYS A 61 20.87 -17.74 -17.48
N GLU A 62 22.10 -17.50 -17.90
CA GLU A 62 22.50 -16.31 -18.65
C GLU A 62 21.87 -16.32 -20.05
N VAL A 63 22.01 -17.42 -20.79
CA VAL A 63 21.35 -17.62 -22.09
C VAL A 63 19.83 -17.50 -21.96
N PHE A 64 19.25 -18.03 -20.89
CA PHE A 64 17.82 -17.90 -20.63
C PHE A 64 17.42 -16.45 -20.33
N ALA A 65 18.20 -15.72 -19.52
CA ALA A 65 17.96 -14.32 -19.20
C ALA A 65 18.04 -13.42 -20.45
N GLU A 66 19.07 -13.60 -21.28
CA GLU A 66 19.22 -12.88 -22.55
C GLU A 66 18.09 -13.19 -23.53
N GLY A 67 17.75 -14.47 -23.68
CA GLY A 67 16.63 -14.90 -24.51
C GLY A 67 15.29 -14.31 -24.04
N LEU A 68 15.10 -14.23 -22.72
CA LEU A 68 13.91 -13.62 -22.12
C LEU A 68 13.88 -12.10 -22.31
N ALA A 69 15.01 -11.41 -22.15
CA ALA A 69 15.12 -9.97 -22.41
C ALA A 69 14.79 -9.65 -23.88
N ALA A 70 15.32 -10.42 -24.83
CA ALA A 70 15.01 -10.25 -26.24
C ALA A 70 13.52 -10.48 -26.55
N ARG A 71 12.85 -11.42 -25.86
CA ARG A 71 11.40 -11.62 -25.98
C ARG A 71 10.60 -10.44 -25.42
N PHE A 72 11.00 -9.91 -24.26
CA PHE A 72 10.37 -8.71 -23.70
C PHE A 72 10.55 -7.49 -24.59
N GLN A 73 11.75 -7.29 -25.15
CA GLN A 73 12.06 -6.14 -26.02
C GLN A 73 11.19 -6.10 -27.28
N ARG A 74 10.68 -7.24 -27.76
CA ARG A 74 9.75 -7.33 -28.91
C ARG A 74 8.32 -6.90 -28.58
N GLN A 75 7.98 -6.75 -27.32
CA GLN A 75 6.62 -6.42 -26.89
C GLN A 75 6.33 -4.92 -27.03
N ALA A 76 5.18 -4.57 -27.60
CA ALA A 76 4.79 -3.18 -27.80
C ALA A 76 4.63 -2.38 -26.49
N TRP A 77 4.37 -3.05 -25.37
CA TRP A 77 4.20 -2.44 -24.06
C TRP A 77 5.52 -2.27 -23.28
N VAL A 78 6.64 -2.80 -23.80
CA VAL A 78 7.97 -2.68 -23.18
C VAL A 78 8.75 -1.55 -23.85
N ALA A 79 9.33 -0.66 -23.04
CA ALA A 79 10.21 0.40 -23.51
C ALA A 79 11.64 -0.10 -23.67
N ARG A 80 12.12 -0.88 -22.69
CA ARG A 80 13.47 -1.44 -22.65
C ARG A 80 13.46 -2.75 -21.85
N ALA A 81 14.24 -3.73 -22.26
CA ALA A 81 14.49 -4.95 -21.51
C ALA A 81 15.97 -5.34 -21.65
N ASP A 82 16.68 -5.37 -20.52
CA ASP A 82 18.11 -5.63 -20.46
C ASP A 82 18.39 -6.80 -19.50
N ALA A 83 19.24 -7.75 -19.91
CA ALA A 83 19.77 -8.83 -19.06
C ALA A 83 21.23 -8.57 -18.62
N SER A 84 21.89 -7.64 -19.29
CA SER A 84 23.28 -7.27 -19.11
C SER A 84 23.44 -5.76 -19.24
N TYR A 85 24.46 -5.21 -18.60
CA TYR A 85 24.83 -3.82 -18.81
C TYR A 85 25.60 -3.71 -20.14
N PRO A 86 25.29 -2.73 -21.00
CA PRO A 86 26.06 -2.50 -22.21
C PRO A 86 27.44 -1.92 -21.84
N THR A 87 28.43 -2.79 -21.60
CA THR A 87 29.79 -2.39 -21.22
C THR A 87 30.65 -1.99 -22.42
N GLU A 88 30.31 -2.41 -23.63
CA GLU A 88 31.10 -2.15 -24.86
C GLU A 88 31.47 -0.67 -25.04
N LEU A 89 30.52 0.24 -24.80
CA LEU A 89 30.76 1.68 -24.91
C LEU A 89 31.74 2.17 -23.85
N PHE A 90 31.62 1.65 -22.62
CA PHE A 90 32.46 2.02 -21.51
C PHE A 90 33.87 1.48 -21.72
N GLU A 91 34.01 0.20 -22.07
CA GLU A 91 35.29 -0.45 -22.39
C GLU A 91 36.03 0.29 -23.50
N ALA A 92 35.33 0.62 -24.60
CA ALA A 92 35.90 1.38 -25.71
C ALA A 92 36.34 2.81 -25.33
N ARG A 93 35.84 3.36 -24.23
CA ARG A 93 36.08 4.75 -23.79
C ARG A 93 36.63 4.85 -22.38
N ARG A 94 37.14 3.76 -21.81
CA ARG A 94 37.52 3.64 -20.39
C ARG A 94 38.46 4.77 -19.93
N LEU A 95 39.41 5.16 -20.78
CA LEU A 95 40.38 6.22 -20.50
C LEU A 95 39.76 7.61 -20.34
N LEU A 96 38.57 7.84 -20.91
CA LEU A 96 37.84 9.10 -20.77
C LEU A 96 37.12 9.24 -19.42
N PHE A 97 37.01 8.15 -18.66
CA PHE A 97 36.38 8.13 -17.34
C PHE A 97 37.39 8.27 -16.20
N LEU A 98 38.70 8.25 -16.49
CA LEU A 98 39.74 8.53 -15.50
C LEU A 98 39.74 10.02 -15.16
N ASP A 99 39.90 10.32 -13.87
CA ASP A 99 40.10 11.69 -13.41
C ASP A 99 41.51 12.21 -13.80
N GLN A 100 41.77 13.50 -13.53
CA GLN A 100 43.06 14.10 -13.92
C GLN A 100 44.27 13.50 -13.17
N GLU A 101 44.07 12.97 -11.96
CA GLU A 101 45.14 12.38 -11.16
C GLU A 101 45.47 10.98 -11.68
N GLN A 102 44.44 10.15 -11.89
CA GLN A 102 44.52 8.85 -12.53
C GLN A 102 45.11 8.93 -13.93
N LEU A 103 44.73 9.93 -14.72
CA LEU A 103 45.28 10.11 -16.06
C LEU A 103 46.77 10.48 -16.05
N ARG A 104 47.22 11.29 -15.07
CA ARG A 104 48.65 11.58 -14.87
C ARG A 104 49.41 10.33 -14.43
N GLY A 105 48.86 9.57 -13.49
CA GLY A 105 49.45 8.30 -13.06
C GLY A 105 49.59 7.30 -14.22
N LEU A 106 48.59 7.24 -15.11
CA LEU A 106 48.67 6.43 -16.33
C LEU A 106 49.73 6.96 -17.30
N GLN A 107 49.85 8.28 -17.47
CA GLN A 107 50.88 8.89 -18.32
C GLN A 107 52.29 8.56 -17.80
N GLU A 108 52.51 8.68 -16.49
CA GLU A 108 53.78 8.33 -15.84
C GLU A 108 54.11 6.85 -16.04
N ALA A 109 53.13 5.94 -15.82
CA ALA A 109 53.32 4.51 -16.04
C ALA A 109 53.70 4.17 -17.51
N VAL A 110 53.04 4.82 -18.48
CA VAL A 110 53.36 4.65 -19.90
C VAL A 110 54.73 5.22 -20.26
N GLU A 111 55.10 6.37 -19.70
CA GLU A 111 56.42 6.99 -19.92
C GLU A 111 57.55 6.12 -19.34
N ASP A 112 57.35 5.54 -18.17
CA ASP A 112 58.29 4.61 -17.54
C ASP A 112 58.50 3.35 -18.40
N ASP A 113 57.41 2.74 -18.88
CA ASP A 113 57.47 1.57 -19.76
C ASP A 113 58.16 1.89 -21.10
N VAL A 114 57.85 3.03 -21.72
CA VAL A 114 58.52 3.48 -22.96
C VAL A 114 60.00 3.74 -22.73
N THR A 115 60.37 4.35 -21.60
CA THR A 115 61.77 4.65 -21.26
C THR A 115 62.55 3.35 -21.04
N ARG A 116 61.97 2.39 -20.32
CA ARG A 116 62.53 1.05 -20.11
C ARG A 116 62.72 0.30 -21.42
N ALA A 117 61.68 0.23 -22.26
CA ALA A 117 61.75 -0.44 -23.55
C ALA A 117 62.83 0.16 -24.48
N ARG A 118 62.98 1.49 -24.49
CA ARG A 118 64.04 2.18 -25.24
C ARG A 118 65.43 1.89 -24.67
N ALA A 119 65.58 1.88 -23.35
CA ALA A 119 66.86 1.59 -22.71
C ALA A 119 67.33 0.18 -23.03
N ASN A 120 66.44 -0.81 -22.95
CA ASN A 120 66.71 -2.20 -23.32
C ASN A 120 67.08 -2.33 -24.82
N ALA A 121 66.36 -1.65 -25.71
CA ALA A 121 66.61 -1.74 -27.15
C ALA A 121 67.90 -1.02 -27.63
N THR A 122 68.33 0.04 -26.93
CA THR A 122 69.36 0.97 -27.46
C THR A 122 70.67 0.95 -26.68
N ASN A 123 70.67 0.52 -25.41
CA ASN A 123 71.84 0.56 -24.54
C ASN A 123 72.38 -0.86 -24.27
N PRO A 124 73.53 -1.26 -24.87
CA PRO A 124 74.12 -2.59 -24.67
C PRO A 124 74.58 -2.88 -23.24
N LEU A 125 74.59 -1.88 -22.35
CA LEU A 125 74.98 -1.97 -20.95
C LEU A 125 73.80 -1.81 -19.99
N PHE A 126 72.58 -1.67 -20.49
CA PHE A 126 71.39 -1.64 -19.66
C PHE A 126 71.07 -3.07 -19.20
N VAL A 127 71.02 -3.26 -17.88
CA VAL A 127 70.58 -4.51 -17.25
C VAL A 127 69.21 -4.22 -16.64
N ASP A 128 68.17 -4.80 -17.21
CA ASP A 128 66.83 -4.70 -16.65
C ASP A 128 66.74 -5.65 -15.45
N LEU A 129 66.44 -5.12 -14.27
CA LEU A 129 66.35 -5.91 -13.04
C LEU A 129 64.98 -6.62 -12.93
N GLN A 130 64.10 -6.41 -13.90
CA GLN A 130 62.76 -6.99 -14.02
C GLN A 130 62.59 -7.81 -15.30
N ASP A 131 63.67 -8.42 -15.81
CA ASP A 131 63.72 -9.23 -17.04
C ASP A 131 62.60 -10.28 -17.20
N ASP A 132 62.00 -10.71 -16.09
CA ASP A 132 60.92 -11.71 -16.04
C ASP A 132 59.53 -11.14 -16.38
N LEU A 133 59.38 -9.82 -16.45
CA LEU A 133 58.10 -9.13 -16.67
C LEU A 133 58.04 -8.47 -18.05
N PRO A 134 56.85 -8.35 -18.66
CA PRO A 134 56.70 -7.69 -19.94
C PRO A 134 57.12 -6.19 -19.86
N PRO A 135 57.64 -5.61 -20.97
CA PRO A 135 58.06 -4.21 -21.00
C PRO A 135 56.96 -3.17 -20.72
N TRP A 136 55.69 -3.57 -20.68
CA TRP A 136 54.51 -2.74 -20.41
C TRP A 136 53.84 -3.04 -19.05
N GLU A 137 54.53 -3.75 -18.16
CA GLU A 137 54.03 -4.16 -16.84
C GLU A 137 53.52 -2.99 -15.98
N ALA A 138 54.16 -1.82 -16.02
CA ALA A 138 53.75 -0.69 -15.19
C ALA A 138 52.36 -0.17 -15.63
N THR A 139 52.14 -0.12 -16.95
CA THR A 139 50.86 0.24 -17.55
C THR A 139 49.79 -0.82 -17.26
N GLU A 140 50.13 -2.10 -17.39
CA GLU A 140 49.21 -3.23 -17.15
C GLU A 140 48.75 -3.27 -15.69
N SER A 141 49.69 -3.22 -14.74
CA SER A 141 49.41 -3.18 -13.30
C SER A 141 48.69 -1.91 -12.83
N PHE A 142 48.84 -0.78 -13.54
CA PHE A 142 48.03 0.41 -13.31
C PHE A 142 46.58 0.15 -13.73
N LEU A 143 46.37 -0.36 -14.94
CA LEU A 143 45.03 -0.63 -15.48
C LEU A 143 44.29 -1.68 -14.65
N GLU A 144 44.95 -2.75 -14.22
CA GLU A 144 44.35 -3.79 -13.37
C GLU A 144 43.88 -3.26 -12.01
N ARG A 145 44.65 -2.33 -11.39
CA ARG A 145 44.25 -1.69 -10.13
C ARG A 145 43.02 -0.84 -10.27
N GLU A 146 42.92 -0.06 -11.35
CA GLU A 146 41.76 0.79 -11.62
C GLU A 146 40.54 -0.03 -12.09
N GLU A 147 40.76 -1.14 -12.78
CA GLU A 147 39.71 -2.06 -13.23
C GLU A 147 39.12 -2.89 -12.08
N ALA A 148 39.90 -3.20 -11.05
CA ALA A 148 39.42 -3.83 -9.83
C ALA A 148 38.37 -2.99 -9.08
N ASP A 149 38.41 -1.66 -9.23
CA ASP A 149 37.43 -0.73 -8.66
C ASP A 149 36.27 -0.41 -9.62
N ALA A 150 36.32 -0.90 -10.87
CA ALA A 150 35.25 -0.69 -11.84
C ALA A 150 34.07 -1.66 -11.59
N PRO A 151 32.85 -1.18 -11.32
CA PRO A 151 31.70 -2.01 -10.94
C PRO A 151 31.04 -2.75 -12.12
N LEU A 152 31.77 -3.02 -13.20
CA LEU A 152 31.20 -3.42 -14.49
C LEU A 152 31.23 -4.94 -14.67
N SER A 153 30.45 -5.67 -13.87
CA SER A 153 30.04 -7.00 -14.31
C SER A 153 29.04 -6.84 -15.46
N ALA A 154 29.38 -7.31 -16.67
CA ALA A 154 28.48 -7.29 -17.82
C ALA A 154 27.14 -7.97 -17.52
N SER A 155 27.15 -9.06 -16.74
CA SER A 155 25.93 -9.76 -16.34
C SER A 155 25.23 -9.07 -15.16
N MET A 156 23.91 -8.85 -15.23
CA MET A 156 23.11 -8.43 -14.07
C MET A 156 22.92 -9.64 -13.12
N ALA A 157 23.93 -9.89 -12.29
CA ALA A 157 23.98 -11.02 -11.37
C ALA A 157 23.93 -10.57 -9.90
N SER A 158 23.41 -11.45 -9.05
CA SER A 158 23.61 -11.29 -7.61
C SER A 158 25.07 -11.57 -7.25
N ALA A 159 25.59 -10.88 -6.22
CA ALA A 159 26.99 -11.01 -5.77
C ALA A 159 27.37 -12.45 -5.37
N ASP A 160 26.39 -13.24 -4.92
CA ASP A 160 26.52 -14.66 -4.58
C ASP A 160 26.41 -15.61 -5.80
N GLY A 161 26.17 -15.06 -7.00
CA GLY A 161 25.97 -15.82 -8.23
C GLY A 161 24.66 -16.64 -8.29
N LEU A 162 23.78 -16.54 -7.29
CA LEU A 162 22.57 -17.36 -7.21
C LEU A 162 21.44 -16.88 -8.13
N TYR A 163 21.43 -15.58 -8.42
CA TYR A 163 20.39 -14.95 -9.24
C TYR A 163 20.99 -14.30 -10.48
N ARG A 164 20.21 -14.35 -11.56
CA ARG A 164 20.35 -13.50 -12.74
C ARG A 164 19.10 -12.64 -12.87
N PHE A 165 19.26 -11.39 -13.23
CA PHE A 165 18.17 -10.44 -13.32
C PHE A 165 17.95 -10.00 -14.76
N VAL A 166 16.69 -9.88 -15.15
CA VAL A 166 16.27 -9.17 -16.36
C VAL A 166 15.48 -7.95 -15.93
N ARG A 167 15.97 -6.76 -16.29
CA ARG A 167 15.31 -5.49 -15.98
C ARG A 167 14.42 -5.11 -17.16
N VAL A 168 13.12 -5.10 -16.93
CA VAL A 168 12.10 -4.76 -17.94
C VAL A 168 11.47 -3.43 -17.54
N LYS A 169 11.59 -2.43 -18.40
CA LYS A 169 10.97 -1.12 -18.23
C LYS A 169 9.69 -1.05 -19.08
N PRO A 170 8.49 -1.15 -18.48
CA PRO A 170 7.23 -0.99 -19.20
C PRO A 170 7.04 0.46 -19.67
N ARG A 171 6.25 0.64 -20.74
CA ARG A 171 5.79 1.96 -21.18
C ARG A 171 4.67 2.52 -20.29
N GLY A 172 3.88 1.62 -19.69
CA GLY A 172 2.78 1.94 -18.79
C GLY A 172 3.23 2.38 -17.39
N THR A 173 2.26 2.69 -16.54
CA THR A 173 2.52 3.15 -15.16
C THR A 173 2.41 1.99 -14.17
N SER A 174 3.15 2.06 -13.06
CA SER A 174 2.96 1.12 -11.92
C SER A 174 1.98 1.61 -10.87
N TYR A 175 1.42 2.80 -11.06
CA TYR A 175 0.49 3.41 -10.12
C TYR A 175 -0.96 3.09 -10.49
N ASP A 176 -1.26 2.85 -11.76
CA ASP A 176 -2.54 2.27 -12.17
C ASP A 176 -2.52 0.75 -11.91
N MET A 177 -3.40 0.27 -11.03
CA MET A 177 -3.45 -1.15 -10.67
C MET A 177 -4.04 -2.03 -11.76
N ALA A 178 -4.97 -1.53 -12.56
CA ALA A 178 -5.57 -2.31 -13.64
C ALA A 178 -4.53 -2.51 -14.75
N GLU A 179 -3.82 -1.44 -15.10
CA GLU A 179 -2.71 -1.50 -16.06
C GLU A 179 -1.55 -2.37 -15.52
N GLY A 180 -1.21 -2.22 -14.24
CA GLY A 180 -0.16 -3.01 -13.60
C GLY A 180 -0.47 -4.51 -13.55
N ALA A 181 -1.70 -4.87 -13.20
CA ALA A 181 -2.16 -6.25 -13.18
C ALA A 181 -2.13 -6.91 -14.56
N GLU A 182 -2.56 -6.17 -15.58
CA GLU A 182 -2.48 -6.63 -16.96
C GLU A 182 -1.03 -6.78 -17.44
N THR A 183 -0.15 -5.86 -17.06
CA THR A 183 1.29 -5.91 -17.37
C THR A 183 1.96 -7.12 -16.74
N LEU A 184 1.69 -7.39 -15.45
CA LEU A 184 2.21 -8.59 -14.78
C LEU A 184 1.64 -9.88 -15.37
N ARG A 185 0.35 -9.90 -15.76
CA ARG A 185 -0.25 -11.06 -16.43
C ARG A 185 0.46 -11.36 -17.74
N ARG A 186 0.67 -10.36 -18.59
CA ARG A 186 1.41 -10.50 -19.86
C ARG A 186 2.85 -10.94 -19.63
N ALA A 187 3.51 -10.40 -18.61
CA ALA A 187 4.87 -10.81 -18.27
C ALA A 187 4.93 -12.27 -17.80
N ALA A 188 3.95 -12.71 -16.98
CA ALA A 188 3.83 -14.09 -16.55
C ALA A 188 3.59 -15.06 -17.73
N GLU A 189 2.74 -14.67 -18.69
CA GLU A 189 2.49 -15.44 -19.91
C GLU A 189 3.76 -15.60 -20.74
N LEU A 190 4.50 -14.52 -21.00
CA LEU A 190 5.77 -14.57 -21.74
C LEU A 190 6.83 -15.43 -21.07
N VAL A 191 6.92 -15.36 -19.74
CA VAL A 191 7.82 -16.22 -18.97
C VAL A 191 7.37 -17.68 -19.06
N SER A 192 6.07 -17.96 -19.00
CA SER A 192 5.54 -19.33 -19.11
C SER A 192 5.78 -19.94 -20.50
N ASP A 193 5.64 -19.15 -21.57
CA ASP A 193 5.94 -19.56 -22.95
C ASP A 193 7.44 -19.69 -23.22
N ALA A 194 8.27 -19.06 -22.39
CA ALA A 194 9.72 -19.15 -22.47
C ALA A 194 10.29 -20.30 -21.65
N ARG A 195 9.57 -20.81 -20.65
CA ARG A 195 10.10 -21.83 -19.75
C ARG A 195 10.61 -23.04 -20.56
N PRO A 196 11.90 -23.39 -20.43
CA PRO A 196 12.37 -24.67 -20.96
C PRO A 196 11.63 -25.80 -20.25
N GLN A 197 11.57 -26.97 -20.88
CA GLN A 197 11.00 -28.19 -20.26
C GLN A 197 11.75 -28.61 -18.97
N ASP A 198 12.90 -27.99 -18.73
CA ASP A 198 13.68 -28.13 -17.51
C ASP A 198 13.01 -27.43 -16.32
N HIS A 199 12.48 -28.25 -15.40
CA HIS A 199 11.76 -27.81 -14.20
C HIS A 199 12.69 -27.20 -13.14
N GLN A 200 14.00 -27.14 -13.38
CA GLN A 200 14.99 -26.65 -12.43
C GLN A 200 15.10 -25.12 -12.37
N LEU A 201 14.59 -24.39 -13.37
CA LEU A 201 14.63 -22.92 -13.39
C LEU A 201 13.40 -22.31 -12.72
N GLN A 202 13.65 -21.54 -11.67
CA GLN A 202 12.64 -20.75 -10.97
C GLN A 202 12.73 -19.29 -11.41
N VAL A 203 11.59 -18.73 -11.78
CA VAL A 203 11.46 -17.33 -12.17
C VAL A 203 10.53 -16.62 -11.19
N ARG A 204 10.97 -15.47 -10.69
CA ARG A 204 10.26 -14.62 -9.73
C ARG A 204 10.19 -13.20 -10.30
N PHE A 205 9.12 -12.48 -9.98
CA PHE A 205 8.98 -11.07 -10.31
C PHE A 205 9.28 -10.21 -9.08
N SER A 206 9.94 -9.08 -9.31
CA SER A 206 10.30 -8.07 -8.31
C SER A 206 10.29 -6.68 -8.97
N GLY A 207 10.67 -5.66 -8.22
CA GLY A 207 10.58 -4.25 -8.63
C GLY A 207 9.27 -3.59 -8.20
N ALA A 208 9.15 -2.29 -8.46
CA ALA A 208 8.06 -1.48 -7.94
C ALA A 208 6.69 -1.94 -8.47
N LEU A 209 6.62 -2.48 -9.69
CA LEU A 209 5.36 -2.94 -10.29
C LEU A 209 4.70 -4.10 -9.51
N PRO A 210 5.33 -5.29 -9.35
CA PRO A 210 4.75 -6.40 -8.59
C PRO A 210 4.60 -6.08 -7.10
N VAL A 211 5.53 -5.32 -6.51
CA VAL A 211 5.45 -4.94 -5.08
C VAL A 211 4.22 -4.07 -4.82
N ASN A 212 3.99 -3.03 -5.63
CA ASN A 212 2.81 -2.17 -5.48
C ASN A 212 1.52 -3.00 -5.62
N GLN A 213 1.44 -3.85 -6.64
CA GLN A 213 0.26 -4.69 -6.86
C GLN A 213 -0.01 -5.65 -5.70
N GLU A 214 1.02 -6.31 -5.17
CA GLU A 214 0.88 -7.19 -4.01
C GLU A 214 0.46 -6.41 -2.75
N GLN A 215 1.07 -5.24 -2.51
CA GLN A 215 0.71 -4.36 -1.40
C GLN A 215 -0.77 -3.95 -1.46
N HIS A 216 -1.29 -3.59 -2.64
CA HIS A 216 -2.70 -3.27 -2.83
C HIS A 216 -3.62 -4.47 -2.55
N GLN A 217 -3.27 -5.67 -3.01
CA GLN A 217 -4.04 -6.88 -2.73
C GLN A 217 -4.06 -7.21 -1.23
N ILE A 218 -2.92 -7.05 -0.55
CA ILE A 218 -2.82 -7.23 0.90
C ILE A 218 -3.71 -6.22 1.61
N MET A 219 -3.59 -4.93 1.29
CA MET A 219 -4.37 -3.88 1.94
C MET A 219 -5.88 -4.05 1.75
N THR A 220 -6.34 -4.35 0.55
CA THR A 220 -7.77 -4.58 0.27
C THR A 220 -8.31 -5.79 1.02
N ARG A 221 -7.55 -6.88 1.05
CA ARG A 221 -7.89 -8.08 1.81
C ARG A 221 -7.92 -7.82 3.31
N ASP A 222 -6.95 -7.09 3.83
CA ASP A 222 -6.83 -6.80 5.25
C ASP A 222 -7.91 -5.81 5.70
N LEU A 223 -8.27 -4.84 4.85
CA LEU A 223 -9.40 -3.96 5.09
C LEU A 223 -10.70 -4.76 5.20
N ALA A 224 -10.99 -5.63 4.24
CA ALA A 224 -12.19 -6.46 4.26
C ALA A 224 -12.23 -7.38 5.50
N ARG A 225 -11.09 -8.01 5.83
CA ARG A 225 -10.95 -8.85 7.03
C ARG A 225 -11.16 -8.04 8.30
N ALA A 226 -10.54 -6.86 8.42
CA ALA A 226 -10.67 -5.99 9.57
C ALA A 226 -12.12 -5.51 9.76
N SER A 227 -12.81 -5.11 8.69
CA SER A 227 -14.22 -4.72 8.76
C SER A 227 -15.11 -5.86 9.25
N VAL A 228 -14.91 -7.08 8.72
CA VAL A 228 -15.68 -8.27 9.13
C VAL A 228 -15.38 -8.65 10.58
N ILE A 229 -14.10 -8.68 10.97
CA ILE A 229 -13.69 -8.99 12.35
C ILE A 229 -14.27 -7.96 13.32
N ALA A 230 -14.17 -6.67 13.01
CA ALA A 230 -14.72 -5.60 13.83
C ALA A 230 -16.24 -5.73 13.98
N LEU A 231 -16.96 -5.93 12.87
CA LEU A 231 -18.42 -6.13 12.89
C LEU A 231 -18.80 -7.34 13.76
N VAL A 232 -18.16 -8.50 13.55
CA VAL A 232 -18.44 -9.72 14.33
C VAL A 232 -18.11 -9.50 15.81
N ALA A 233 -16.98 -8.87 16.14
CA ALA A 233 -16.60 -8.57 17.52
C ALA A 233 -17.62 -7.67 18.21
N ILE A 234 -18.09 -6.61 17.53
CA ILE A 234 -19.15 -5.72 18.02
C ILE A 234 -20.44 -6.50 18.25
N LEU A 235 -20.88 -7.32 17.29
CA LEU A 235 -22.11 -8.11 17.41
C LEU A 235 -22.02 -9.11 18.59
N LEU A 236 -20.87 -9.77 18.77
CA LEU A 236 -20.64 -10.69 19.88
C LEU A 236 -20.63 -9.97 21.23
N LEU A 237 -19.95 -8.82 21.33
CA LEU A 237 -19.91 -8.02 22.55
C LEU A 237 -21.31 -7.53 22.94
N LEU A 238 -22.09 -7.03 21.97
CA LEU A 238 -23.47 -6.62 22.19
C LEU A 238 -24.36 -7.79 22.58
N THR A 239 -24.20 -8.95 21.95
CA THR A 239 -24.94 -10.17 22.31
C THR A 239 -24.58 -10.62 23.72
N ALA A 240 -23.31 -10.58 24.11
CA ALA A 240 -22.85 -10.96 25.44
C ALA A 240 -23.39 -10.01 26.53
N TYR A 241 -23.39 -8.70 26.25
CA TYR A 241 -23.88 -7.69 27.18
C TYR A 241 -25.41 -7.74 27.34
N THR A 242 -26.14 -7.73 26.22
CA THR A 242 -27.61 -7.69 26.22
C THR A 242 -28.25 -9.06 26.43
N ARG A 243 -27.49 -10.15 26.22
CA ARG A 243 -27.96 -11.55 26.18
C ARG A 243 -29.08 -11.80 25.16
N GLN A 244 -29.15 -10.99 24.11
CA GLN A 244 -30.18 -11.07 23.08
C GLN A 244 -29.58 -10.91 21.68
N ILE A 245 -29.86 -11.86 20.78
CA ILE A 245 -29.35 -11.82 19.40
C ILE A 245 -30.04 -10.71 18.58
N ALA A 246 -31.24 -10.30 18.96
CA ALA A 246 -31.98 -9.23 18.29
C ALA A 246 -31.33 -7.84 18.50
N ALA A 247 -30.71 -7.60 19.65
CA ALA A 247 -30.11 -6.32 20.01
C ALA A 247 -29.00 -5.87 19.04
N PRO A 248 -27.98 -6.70 18.74
CA PRO A 248 -26.97 -6.40 17.73
C PRO A 248 -27.57 -6.03 16.37
N LEU A 249 -28.60 -6.74 15.92
CA LEU A 249 -29.22 -6.48 14.62
C LEU A 249 -29.96 -5.13 14.59
N ILE A 250 -30.64 -4.78 15.68
CA ILE A 250 -31.34 -3.50 15.85
C ILE A 250 -30.35 -2.32 15.81
N ILE A 251 -29.14 -2.49 16.33
CA ILE A 251 -28.08 -1.46 16.35
C ILE A 251 -27.32 -1.42 15.02
N ALA A 252 -26.97 -2.58 14.46
CA ALA A 252 -26.15 -2.67 13.26
C ALA A 252 -26.89 -2.22 11.99
N LEU A 253 -28.20 -2.47 11.89
CA LEU A 253 -28.95 -2.12 10.68
C LEU A 253 -28.99 -0.60 10.41
N PRO A 254 -29.31 0.28 11.39
CA PRO A 254 -29.17 1.72 11.24
C PRO A 254 -27.75 2.17 10.89
N LEU A 255 -26.74 1.60 11.54
CA LEU A 255 -25.33 1.90 11.26
C LEU A 255 -24.96 1.63 9.80
N LEU A 256 -25.30 0.44 9.30
CA LEU A 256 -25.04 0.05 7.91
C LEU A 256 -25.79 0.94 6.92
N LEU A 257 -27.01 1.38 7.26
CA LEU A 257 -27.75 2.37 6.46
C LEU A 257 -27.06 3.73 6.46
N GLY A 258 -26.50 4.16 7.60
CA GLY A 258 -25.70 5.38 7.71
C GLY A 258 -24.47 5.34 6.81
N ILE A 259 -23.70 4.25 6.89
CA ILE A 259 -22.53 4.03 6.04
C ILE A 259 -22.92 3.96 4.56
N ALA A 260 -24.00 3.25 4.22
CA ALA A 260 -24.48 3.20 2.84
C ALA A 260 -24.89 4.59 2.32
N ALA A 261 -25.53 5.42 3.15
CA ALA A 261 -25.86 6.80 2.80
C ALA A 261 -24.60 7.66 2.60
N THR A 262 -23.57 7.48 3.44
CA THR A 262 -22.27 8.12 3.26
C THR A 262 -21.67 7.76 1.91
N LEU A 263 -21.57 6.46 1.59
CA LEU A 263 -21.04 5.99 0.32
C LEU A 263 -21.85 6.52 -0.86
N ALA A 264 -23.18 6.54 -0.77
CA ALA A 264 -24.03 7.10 -1.82
C ALA A 264 -23.75 8.58 -2.07
N VAL A 265 -23.54 9.38 -1.01
CA VAL A 265 -23.16 10.79 -1.15
C VAL A 265 -21.75 10.90 -1.75
N THR A 266 -20.80 10.08 -1.30
CA THR A 266 -19.44 10.04 -1.88
C THR A 266 -19.47 9.70 -3.36
N ALA A 267 -20.33 8.78 -3.80
CA ALA A 267 -20.51 8.45 -5.21
C ALA A 267 -20.93 9.66 -6.04
N LEU A 268 -21.76 10.53 -5.46
CA LEU A 268 -22.30 11.71 -6.15
C LEU A 268 -21.36 12.93 -6.08
N THR A 269 -20.57 13.07 -5.02
CA THR A 269 -19.71 14.24 -4.80
C THR A 269 -18.28 14.03 -5.30
N VAL A 270 -17.68 12.88 -4.98
CA VAL A 270 -16.28 12.57 -5.31
C VAL A 270 -16.20 11.62 -6.49
N GLY A 271 -17.14 10.67 -6.61
CA GLY A 271 -17.19 9.68 -7.70
C GLY A 271 -16.14 8.56 -7.59
N GLN A 272 -15.12 8.73 -6.75
CA GLN A 272 -14.04 7.78 -6.56
C GLN A 272 -13.63 7.63 -5.09
N LEU A 273 -13.20 6.42 -4.71
CA LEU A 273 -12.55 6.14 -3.42
C LEU A 273 -11.08 5.85 -3.64
N ASN A 274 -10.22 6.58 -2.95
CA ASN A 274 -8.80 6.26 -2.91
C ASN A 274 -8.50 5.20 -1.83
N LEU A 275 -7.24 4.73 -1.79
CA LEU A 275 -6.78 3.70 -0.84
C LEU A 275 -6.98 4.10 0.63
N VAL A 276 -6.76 5.38 0.97
CA VAL A 276 -6.95 5.91 2.33
C VAL A 276 -8.44 5.93 2.70
N SER A 277 -9.29 6.35 1.75
CA SER A 277 -10.74 6.31 1.88
C SER A 277 -11.31 4.89 2.01
N GLY A 278 -10.56 3.85 1.65
CA GLY A 278 -10.91 2.46 1.96
C GLY A 278 -11.11 2.23 3.46
N PHE A 279 -10.27 2.83 4.31
CA PHE A 279 -10.35 2.65 5.77
C PHE A 279 -11.59 3.29 6.41
N LEU A 280 -12.30 4.15 5.67
CA LEU A 280 -13.51 4.84 6.12
C LEU A 280 -14.57 3.89 6.68
N VAL A 281 -14.86 2.78 5.97
CA VAL A 281 -15.93 1.86 6.36
C VAL A 281 -15.62 1.26 7.74
N THR A 282 -14.38 0.82 7.95
CA THR A 282 -13.95 0.27 9.24
C THR A 282 -13.95 1.33 10.34
N ALA A 283 -13.51 2.56 10.05
CA ALA A 283 -13.53 3.66 11.01
C ALA A 283 -14.96 4.05 11.42
N LEU A 284 -15.88 4.20 10.47
CA LEU A 284 -17.28 4.51 10.72
C LEU A 284 -18.02 3.37 11.44
N LEU A 285 -17.65 2.11 11.21
CA LEU A 285 -18.19 0.99 11.99
C LEU A 285 -17.85 1.14 13.48
N GLY A 286 -16.63 1.58 13.81
CA GLY A 286 -16.20 1.80 15.18
C GLY A 286 -16.84 3.02 15.82
N ILE A 287 -16.77 4.18 15.17
CA ILE A 287 -17.25 5.45 15.75
C ILE A 287 -18.78 5.53 15.70
N GLY A 288 -19.40 5.06 14.61
CA GLY A 288 -20.83 5.21 14.38
C GLY A 288 -21.71 4.26 15.19
N VAL A 289 -21.20 3.10 15.61
CA VAL A 289 -21.98 2.12 16.38
C VAL A 289 -22.38 2.67 17.74
N ASP A 290 -21.56 3.53 18.34
CA ASP A 290 -21.74 4.06 19.69
C ASP A 290 -23.08 4.79 19.87
N TYR A 291 -23.55 5.50 18.84
CA TYR A 291 -24.83 6.20 18.85
C TYR A 291 -26.00 5.22 19.03
N GLY A 292 -25.97 4.12 18.28
CA GLY A 292 -26.98 3.07 18.40
C GLY A 292 -26.91 2.33 19.74
N ILE A 293 -25.70 2.08 20.24
CA ILE A 293 -25.47 1.43 21.53
C ILE A 293 -26.03 2.29 22.67
N HIS A 294 -25.64 3.55 22.77
CA HIS A 294 -26.10 4.42 23.85
C HIS A 294 -27.62 4.59 23.86
N LEU A 295 -28.24 4.79 22.69
CA LEU A 295 -29.69 4.92 22.58
C LEU A 295 -30.40 3.62 22.98
N TYR A 296 -29.92 2.46 22.48
CA TYR A 296 -30.54 1.17 22.75
C TYR A 296 -30.40 0.75 24.22
N LEU A 297 -29.22 0.95 24.82
CA LEU A 297 -29.00 0.61 26.23
C LEU A 297 -29.85 1.47 27.17
N ARG A 298 -29.99 2.77 26.87
CA ARG A 298 -30.87 3.65 27.65
C ARG A 298 -32.34 3.28 27.50
N PHE A 299 -32.75 2.85 26.30
CA PHE A 299 -34.09 2.30 26.07
C PHE A 299 -34.35 1.04 26.92
N LEU A 300 -33.41 0.09 26.96
CA LEU A 300 -33.51 -1.10 27.80
C LEU A 300 -33.52 -0.76 29.30
N GLU A 301 -32.82 0.30 29.69
CA GLU A 301 -32.84 0.80 31.07
C GLU A 301 -34.19 1.34 31.49
N ASN A 302 -34.78 2.21 30.69
CA ASN A 302 -36.10 2.76 30.97
C ASN A 302 -37.18 1.66 30.98
N LEU A 303 -37.08 0.66 30.10
CA LEU A 303 -37.94 -0.53 30.14
C LEU A 303 -37.75 -1.33 31.43
N GLY A 304 -36.51 -1.51 31.89
CA GLY A 304 -36.20 -2.18 33.16
C GLY A 304 -36.73 -1.46 34.39
N GLN A 305 -36.97 -0.15 34.30
CA GLN A 305 -37.59 0.68 35.34
C GLN A 305 -39.13 0.67 35.28
N GLY A 306 -39.73 -0.08 34.35
CA GLY A 306 -41.19 -0.24 34.25
C GLY A 306 -41.89 0.78 33.34
N ALA A 307 -41.15 1.60 32.59
CA ALA A 307 -41.76 2.52 31.63
C ALA A 307 -42.41 1.75 30.46
N SER A 308 -43.50 2.30 29.91
CA SER A 308 -44.08 1.78 28.66
C SER A 308 -43.07 1.89 27.52
N ARG A 309 -43.17 1.05 26.48
CA ARG A 309 -42.21 1.07 25.34
C ARG A 309 -42.05 2.46 24.72
N VAL A 310 -43.16 3.19 24.57
CA VAL A 310 -43.15 4.55 24.00
C VAL A 310 -42.46 5.52 24.96
N ALA A 311 -42.82 5.51 26.24
CA ALA A 311 -42.19 6.39 27.25
C ALA A 311 -40.70 6.07 27.42
N ALA A 312 -40.33 4.79 27.38
CA ALA A 312 -38.95 4.32 27.48
C ALA A 312 -38.09 4.83 26.32
N MET A 313 -38.59 4.72 25.08
CA MET A 313 -37.88 5.20 23.89
C MET A 313 -37.79 6.72 23.88
N HIS A 314 -38.89 7.42 24.18
CA HIS A 314 -38.89 8.88 24.27
C HIS A 314 -37.88 9.37 25.31
N GLY A 315 -37.89 8.79 26.52
CA GLY A 315 -36.93 9.12 27.57
C GLY A 315 -35.48 8.81 27.17
N ALA A 316 -35.24 7.74 26.41
CA ALA A 316 -33.92 7.40 25.90
C ALA A 316 -33.43 8.42 24.86
N MET A 317 -34.28 8.82 23.92
CA MET A 317 -33.94 9.84 22.92
C MET A 317 -33.61 11.18 23.59
N VAL A 318 -34.45 11.65 24.52
CA VAL A 318 -34.24 12.93 25.22
C VAL A 318 -32.96 12.92 26.05
N ALA A 319 -32.66 11.81 26.74
CA ALA A 319 -31.47 11.71 27.58
C ALA A 319 -30.17 11.57 26.77
N THR A 320 -30.20 10.84 25.65
CA THR A 320 -28.99 10.44 24.93
C THR A 320 -28.65 11.37 23.76
N PHE A 321 -29.65 12.00 23.12
CA PHE A 321 -29.43 12.83 21.93
C PHE A 321 -28.44 13.99 22.14
N PRO A 322 -28.50 14.79 23.22
CA PRO A 322 -27.56 15.89 23.40
C PRO A 322 -26.10 15.42 23.48
N GLY A 323 -25.83 14.30 24.19
CA GLY A 323 -24.49 13.73 24.30
C GLY A 323 -23.97 13.12 23.00
N CYS A 324 -24.85 12.42 22.26
CA CYS A 324 -24.47 11.88 20.95
C CYS A 324 -24.26 13.00 19.92
N LEU A 325 -25.07 14.06 19.97
CA LEU A 325 -24.92 15.21 19.06
C LEU A 325 -23.62 15.95 19.32
N THR A 326 -23.25 16.22 20.58
CA THR A 326 -21.98 16.89 20.88
C THR A 326 -20.79 16.03 20.47
N SER A 327 -20.82 14.71 20.74
CA SER A 327 -19.78 13.77 20.28
C SER A 327 -19.68 13.70 18.75
N ALA A 328 -20.82 13.70 18.04
CA ALA A 328 -20.83 13.72 16.59
C ALA A 328 -20.26 15.03 16.03
N LEU A 329 -20.61 16.18 16.64
CA LEU A 329 -20.12 17.49 16.21
C LEU A 329 -18.61 17.67 16.48
N THR A 330 -18.08 17.16 17.60
CA THR A 330 -16.64 17.22 17.86
C THR A 330 -15.86 16.35 16.88
N THR A 331 -16.36 15.15 16.58
CA THR A 331 -15.75 14.25 15.60
C THR A 331 -15.87 14.80 14.18
N PHE A 332 -17.02 15.38 13.84
CA PHE A 332 -17.23 16.09 12.57
C PHE A 332 -16.21 17.22 12.41
N ALA A 333 -16.02 18.07 13.43
CA ALA A 333 -15.04 19.14 13.39
C ALA A 333 -13.62 18.61 13.18
N ALA A 334 -13.24 17.51 13.83
CA ALA A 334 -11.94 16.87 13.65
C ALA A 334 -11.72 16.31 12.24
N PHE A 335 -12.75 15.77 11.59
CA PHE A 335 -12.64 15.31 10.20
C PHE A 335 -12.68 16.48 9.20
N VAL A 336 -13.39 17.56 9.50
CA VAL A 336 -13.36 18.78 8.67
C VAL A 336 -11.97 19.42 8.71
N THR A 337 -11.24 19.41 9.81
CA THR A 337 -9.86 19.94 9.78
C THR A 337 -8.94 19.13 8.87
N MET A 338 -9.18 17.82 8.66
CA MET A 338 -8.43 17.04 7.68
C MET A 338 -8.68 17.49 6.24
N THR A 339 -9.80 18.14 5.92
CA THR A 339 -10.05 18.66 4.56
C THR A 339 -9.09 19.77 4.16
N LEU A 340 -8.42 20.40 5.14
CA LEU A 340 -7.40 21.42 4.92
C LEU A 340 -6.04 20.85 4.50
N SER A 341 -5.90 19.53 4.44
CA SER A 341 -4.66 18.89 3.99
C SER A 341 -4.47 19.03 2.48
N ASP A 342 -3.25 19.40 2.06
CA ASP A 342 -2.87 19.42 0.63
C ASP A 342 -2.81 18.00 0.03
N PHE A 343 -2.70 16.97 0.88
CA PHE A 343 -2.75 15.60 0.44
C PHE A 343 -4.20 15.18 0.17
N ARG A 344 -4.54 15.02 -1.12
CA ARG A 344 -5.90 14.74 -1.57
C ARG A 344 -6.51 13.50 -0.89
N GLY A 345 -5.68 12.50 -0.60
CA GLY A 345 -6.10 11.30 0.13
C GLY A 345 -6.72 11.60 1.51
N PHE A 346 -6.12 12.53 2.26
CA PHE A 346 -6.65 12.95 3.57
C PHE A 346 -7.76 13.98 3.45
N SER A 347 -7.69 14.87 2.46
CA SER A 347 -8.74 15.87 2.27
C SER A 347 -10.08 15.23 1.91
N GLU A 348 -10.07 14.29 0.95
CA GLU A 348 -11.26 13.51 0.58
C GLU A 348 -11.74 12.64 1.74
N TYR A 349 -10.83 11.94 2.42
CA TYR A 349 -11.15 11.12 3.60
C TYR A 349 -11.85 11.95 4.68
N GLY A 350 -11.33 13.13 5.00
CA GLY A 350 -11.89 14.04 6.00
C GLY A 350 -13.32 14.46 5.65
N GLY A 351 -13.55 14.90 4.41
CA GLY A 351 -14.88 15.34 3.97
C GLY A 351 -15.90 14.19 4.02
N ILE A 352 -15.50 13.01 3.55
CA ILE A 352 -16.36 11.83 3.56
C ILE A 352 -16.65 11.38 5.00
N ALA A 353 -15.62 11.25 5.84
CA ALA A 353 -15.76 10.82 7.24
C ALA A 353 -16.62 11.79 8.06
N ALA A 354 -16.47 13.10 7.86
CA ALA A 354 -17.29 14.12 8.48
C ALA A 354 -18.78 13.89 8.17
N THR A 355 -19.14 13.74 6.89
CA THR A 355 -20.53 13.46 6.52
C THR A 355 -21.02 12.10 7.04
N GLY A 356 -20.13 11.10 7.11
CA GLY A 356 -20.46 9.77 7.62
C GLY A 356 -20.81 9.73 9.10
N VAL A 357 -20.13 10.52 9.92
CA VAL A 357 -20.47 10.69 11.34
C VAL A 357 -21.89 11.25 11.50
N LEU A 358 -22.25 12.26 10.72
CA LEU A 358 -23.60 12.85 10.79
C LEU A 358 -24.67 11.87 10.27
N PHE A 359 -24.40 11.13 9.19
CA PHE A 359 -25.34 10.14 8.68
C PHE A 359 -25.52 8.96 9.63
N THR A 360 -24.47 8.47 10.28
CA THR A 360 -24.56 7.38 11.26
C THR A 360 -25.33 7.83 12.51
N LEU A 361 -25.16 9.07 12.97
CA LEU A 361 -26.01 9.66 14.01
C LEU A 361 -27.47 9.73 13.57
N LEU A 362 -27.74 10.34 12.41
CA LEU A 362 -29.10 10.56 11.90
C LEU A 362 -29.85 9.25 11.71
N THR A 363 -29.21 8.28 11.05
CA THR A 363 -29.81 6.97 10.80
C THR A 363 -30.04 6.19 12.09
N SER A 364 -29.13 6.28 13.07
CA SER A 364 -29.34 5.69 14.40
C SER A 364 -30.59 6.26 15.07
N PHE A 365 -30.75 7.58 15.14
CA PHE A 365 -31.92 8.18 15.79
C PHE A 365 -33.23 8.06 14.98
N LEU A 366 -33.15 7.88 13.67
CA LEU A 366 -34.34 7.77 12.81
C LEU A 366 -34.84 6.32 12.67
N PHE A 367 -33.94 5.36 12.49
CA PHE A 367 -34.30 3.97 12.21
C PHE A 367 -34.26 3.07 13.44
N LEU A 368 -33.41 3.34 14.44
CA LEU A 368 -33.34 2.51 15.63
C LEU A 368 -34.66 2.51 16.42
N PRO A 369 -35.33 3.65 16.70
CA PRO A 369 -36.56 3.64 17.47
C PRO A 369 -37.67 2.73 16.91
N PRO A 370 -38.07 2.81 15.62
CA PRO A 370 -39.10 1.94 15.08
C PRO A 370 -38.66 0.46 15.03
N LEU A 371 -37.38 0.18 14.78
CA LEU A 371 -36.83 -1.18 14.81
C LEU A 371 -36.92 -1.76 16.23
N ALA A 372 -36.44 -1.02 17.22
CA ALA A 372 -36.46 -1.40 18.62
C ALA A 372 -37.89 -1.59 19.13
N MET A 373 -38.85 -0.73 18.74
CA MET A 373 -40.25 -0.87 19.16
C MET A 373 -40.92 -2.15 18.64
N ARG A 374 -40.57 -2.59 17.42
CA ARG A 374 -41.14 -3.79 16.78
C ARG A 374 -40.44 -5.09 17.20
N LEU A 375 -39.11 -5.07 17.26
CA LEU A 375 -38.27 -6.25 17.42
C LEU A 375 -37.80 -6.48 18.87
N SER A 376 -38.10 -5.56 19.80
CA SER A 376 -37.84 -5.80 21.22
C SER A 376 -38.70 -6.96 21.74
N LEU A 377 -38.15 -8.15 21.60
CA LEU A 377 -38.49 -9.33 22.39
C LEU A 377 -37.97 -9.05 23.81
N VAL A 378 -38.81 -8.44 24.63
CA VAL A 378 -38.59 -8.42 26.08
C VAL A 378 -38.63 -9.88 26.53
N PRO A 379 -37.52 -10.49 27.01
CA PRO A 379 -37.53 -10.91 28.42
C PRO A 379 -36.15 -11.03 29.11
N GLY A 380 -36.16 -10.88 30.44
CA GLY A 380 -35.06 -11.23 31.34
C GLY A 380 -34.86 -10.22 32.45
N ARG A 381 -35.62 -10.37 33.56
CA ARG A 381 -35.49 -9.62 34.82
C ARG A 381 -34.04 -9.19 35.10
N ARG A 382 -33.82 -7.87 35.26
CA ARG A 382 -32.57 -7.33 35.81
C ARG A 382 -32.36 -7.87 37.22
N ARG A 383 -31.12 -8.24 37.55
CA ARG A 383 -30.67 -8.29 38.95
C ARG A 383 -30.85 -6.86 39.52
N PRO A 384 -31.40 -6.72 40.74
CA PRO A 384 -31.46 -5.43 41.41
C PRO A 384 -30.04 -4.86 41.54
N ASP A 385 -29.90 -3.57 41.31
CA ASP A 385 -28.66 -2.83 41.51
C ASP A 385 -28.18 -2.98 42.97
N PRO A 386 -26.97 -3.52 43.24
CA PRO A 386 -26.42 -3.60 44.59
C PRO A 386 -26.29 -2.23 45.26
N LEU A 387 -26.10 -1.17 44.48
CA LEU A 387 -25.90 0.19 45.00
C LEU A 387 -27.22 0.84 45.44
N ALA A 388 -28.35 0.43 44.86
CA ALA A 388 -29.67 0.88 45.30
C ALA A 388 -30.02 0.41 46.73
N ARG A 389 -29.47 -0.73 47.18
CA ARG A 389 -29.63 -1.19 48.57
C ARG A 389 -28.75 -0.42 49.56
N ALA A 390 -27.58 0.07 49.13
CA ALA A 390 -26.68 0.81 50.00
C ALA A 390 -27.20 2.23 50.32
N GLY A 391 -27.90 2.87 49.38
CA GLY A 391 -28.54 4.17 49.59
C GLY A 391 -29.77 4.10 50.50
N ALA A 392 -30.62 3.08 50.33
CA ALA A 392 -31.82 2.88 51.14
C ALA A 392 -31.51 2.50 52.61
N ALA A 393 -30.39 1.82 52.86
CA ALA A 393 -29.96 1.47 54.22
C ALA A 393 -29.32 2.65 55.00
N ARG A 394 -28.87 3.72 54.32
CA ARG A 394 -28.24 4.89 54.95
C ARG A 394 -29.20 6.03 55.28
N GLY A 395 -30.42 6.03 54.73
CA GLY A 395 -31.44 7.06 55.00
C GLY A 395 -32.19 6.93 56.33
N LEU A 396 -31.94 5.86 57.11
CA LEU A 396 -32.62 5.57 58.38
C LEU A 396 -31.77 5.87 59.63
N ALA A 397 -30.56 6.43 59.49
CA ALA A 397 -29.61 6.57 60.60
C ALA A 397 -29.30 8.01 61.05
N TRP A 398 -29.98 9.03 60.53
CA TRP A 398 -29.79 10.42 61.00
C TRP A 398 -31.13 11.08 61.31
N GLY A 399 -31.60 10.79 62.52
CA GLY A 399 -32.73 11.45 63.16
C GLY A 399 -32.56 11.42 64.67
N VAL A 400 -31.69 12.28 65.20
CA VAL A 400 -31.75 12.94 66.52
C VAL A 400 -31.00 14.26 66.39
#